data_AF-A0A7Y6ZFS2-F1
#
_entry.id   AF-A0A7Y6ZFS2-F1
#
_cell.length_a   1.000
_cell.length_b   1.000
_cell.length_c   1.000
_cell.angle_alpha   90.00
_cell.angle_beta   90.00
_cell.angle_gamma   90.00
#
_symmetry.space_group_name_H-M   'P 1'
#
loop_
_entity.id
_entity.type
_entity.pdbx_description
1 polymer ?
#
loop_
_entity_poly.entity_id
_entity_poly.type
_entity_poly.pdbx_seq_one_letter_code
_entity_poly.pdbx_strand_id
1 'polypeptide(L)'
;MRKSIGARFLIVGLLTLLMFIPLFFVSDIVQSRKNYSQYTLNEVGREWGGEQVIAGPMLMIPVEETVERTEREAVVDPESGEIVLDADGSPRQRQVTRKVTVTRDPIYVYPGRFDVAIDTQTQIRHRGI
;
A
#
# COMPACT_ATOMS: atom_id res chain seq x y z
N MET A 1 -59.85 -25.77 -41.06
CA MET A 1 -59.52 -25.99 -39.63
C MET A 1 -58.21 -25.30 -39.15
N ARG A 2 -57.75 -24.19 -39.76
CA ARG A 2 -56.47 -23.52 -39.39
C ARG A 2 -56.59 -22.18 -38.64
N LYS A 3 -57.80 -21.62 -38.47
CA LYS A 3 -58.02 -20.31 -37.82
C LYS A 3 -57.66 -20.28 -36.32
N SER A 4 -57.70 -21.41 -35.62
CA SER A 4 -57.46 -21.46 -34.17
C SER A 4 -55.98 -21.49 -33.79
N ILE A 5 -55.06 -21.94 -34.66
CA ILE A 5 -53.66 -22.12 -34.28
C ILE A 5 -52.95 -20.75 -34.12
N GLY A 6 -53.10 -19.86 -35.10
CA GLY A 6 -52.46 -18.53 -35.07
C GLY A 6 -52.99 -17.64 -33.95
N ALA A 7 -54.31 -17.68 -33.70
CA ALA A 7 -54.92 -16.96 -32.59
C ALA A 7 -54.41 -17.45 -31.23
N ARG A 8 -54.23 -18.75 -31.04
CA ARG A 8 -53.63 -19.32 -29.81
C ARG A 8 -52.20 -18.85 -29.60
N PHE A 9 -51.37 -18.83 -30.64
CA PHE A 9 -50.00 -18.32 -30.55
C PHE A 9 -49.95 -16.83 -30.20
N LEU A 10 -50.85 -16.01 -30.77
CA LEU A 10 -50.94 -14.58 -30.46
C LEU A 10 -51.29 -14.36 -28.98
N ILE A 11 -52.28 -15.11 -28.46
CA ILE A 11 -52.68 -15.04 -27.05
C ILE A 11 -51.53 -15.45 -26.14
N VAL A 12 -50.82 -16.55 -26.44
CA VAL A 12 -49.67 -16.98 -25.65
C VAL A 12 -48.55 -15.92 -25.69
N GLY A 13 -48.24 -15.37 -26.86
CA GLY A 13 -47.26 -14.29 -26.99
C GLY A 13 -47.62 -13.05 -26.17
N LEU A 14 -48.88 -12.64 -26.18
CA LEU A 14 -49.39 -11.52 -25.39
C LEU A 14 -49.28 -11.79 -23.88
N LEU A 15 -49.65 -12.99 -23.43
CA LEU A 15 -49.53 -13.39 -22.02
C LEU A 15 -48.07 -13.43 -21.57
N THR A 16 -47.17 -13.94 -22.40
CA THR A 16 -45.73 -13.93 -22.11
C THR A 16 -45.19 -12.51 -21.99
N LEU A 17 -45.60 -11.61 -22.89
CA LEU A 17 -45.20 -10.19 -22.82
C LEU A 17 -45.75 -9.53 -21.54
N LEU A 18 -47.00 -9.83 -21.18
CA LEU A 18 -47.62 -9.32 -19.96
C LEU A 18 -46.90 -9.83 -18.71
N MET A 19 -46.45 -11.10 -18.70
CA MET A 19 -45.63 -11.67 -17.63
C MET A 19 -44.20 -11.11 -17.58
N PHE A 20 -43.73 -10.44 -18.63
CA PHE A 20 -42.42 -9.78 -18.61
C PHE A 20 -42.41 -8.57 -17.66
N ILE A 21 -43.52 -7.86 -17.55
CA ILE A 21 -43.68 -6.70 -16.64
C ILE A 21 -43.42 -7.08 -15.17
N PRO A 22 -44.10 -8.09 -14.57
CA PRO A 22 -43.82 -8.48 -13.20
C PRO A 22 -42.42 -9.06 -13.01
N LEU A 23 -41.85 -9.73 -14.01
CA LEU A 23 -40.48 -10.23 -13.93
C LEU A 23 -39.46 -9.08 -13.82
N PHE A 24 -39.67 -8.01 -14.58
CA PHE A 24 -38.85 -6.80 -14.49
C PHE A 24 -38.90 -6.19 -13.08
N PHE A 25 -40.09 -6.06 -12.49
CA PHE A 25 -40.23 -5.54 -11.12
C PHE A 25 -39.56 -6.41 -10.07
N VAL A 26 -39.66 -7.74 -10.18
CA VAL A 26 -38.97 -8.65 -9.26
C VAL A 26 -37.46 -8.48 -9.37
N SER A 27 -36.93 -8.37 -10.59
CA SER A 27 -35.50 -8.12 -10.82
C SER A 27 -35.03 -6.83 -10.16
N ASP A 28 -35.79 -5.75 -10.31
CA ASP A 28 -35.49 -4.45 -9.71
C ASP A 28 -35.46 -4.53 -8.18
N ILE A 29 -36.47 -5.14 -7.55
CA ILE A 29 -36.53 -5.33 -6.09
C ILE A 29 -35.33 -6.13 -5.56
N VAL A 30 -34.96 -7.21 -6.26
CA VAL A 30 -33.81 -8.04 -5.90
C VAL A 30 -32.52 -7.20 -5.97
N GLN A 31 -32.37 -6.39 -7.02
CA GLN A 31 -31.22 -5.50 -7.18
C GLN A 31 -31.19 -4.41 -6.10
N SER A 32 -32.31 -3.78 -5.78
CA SER A 32 -32.40 -2.78 -4.70
C SER A 32 -32.02 -3.40 -3.36
N ARG A 33 -32.49 -4.61 -3.05
CA ARG A 33 -32.15 -5.30 -1.79
C ARG A 33 -30.66 -5.61 -1.70
N LYS A 34 -30.05 -6.07 -2.79
CA LYS A 34 -28.61 -6.29 -2.87
C LYS A 34 -27.84 -4.98 -2.62
N ASN A 35 -28.23 -3.90 -3.30
CA ASN A 35 -27.58 -2.60 -3.17
C ASN A 35 -27.73 -2.04 -1.75
N TYR A 36 -28.92 -2.10 -1.18
CA TYR A 36 -29.21 -1.63 0.18
C TYR A 36 -28.37 -2.38 1.22
N SER A 37 -28.24 -3.70 1.08
CA SER A 37 -27.40 -4.51 1.96
C SER A 37 -25.93 -4.09 1.91
N GLN A 38 -25.38 -3.89 0.70
CA GLN A 38 -23.99 -3.47 0.53
C GLN A 38 -23.75 -2.06 1.08
N TYR A 39 -24.67 -1.13 0.79
CA TYR A 39 -24.61 0.22 1.31
C TYR A 39 -24.64 0.24 2.84
N THR A 40 -25.56 -0.51 3.46
CA THR A 40 -25.71 -0.57 4.91
C THR A 40 -24.47 -1.14 5.59
N LEU A 41 -23.86 -2.20 5.03
CA LEU A 41 -22.61 -2.76 5.56
C LEU A 41 -21.48 -1.72 5.55
N ASN A 42 -21.34 -0.98 4.45
CA ASN A 42 -20.34 0.08 4.33
C ASN A 42 -20.62 1.25 5.27
N GLU A 43 -21.89 1.64 5.43
CA GLU A 43 -22.30 2.73 6.32
C GLU A 43 -22.05 2.38 7.79
N VAL A 44 -22.50 1.20 8.22
CA VAL A 44 -22.25 0.70 9.58
C VAL A 44 -20.75 0.54 9.82
N GLY A 45 -20.00 -0.01 8.86
CA GLY A 45 -18.55 -0.09 8.95
C GLY A 45 -17.89 1.29 9.07
N ARG A 46 -18.38 2.31 8.36
CA ARG A 46 -17.87 3.68 8.49
C ARG A 46 -18.16 4.30 9.85
N GLU A 47 -19.32 4.01 10.44
CA GLU A 47 -19.76 4.59 11.70
C GLU A 47 -19.20 3.87 12.93
N TRP A 48 -19.07 2.54 12.88
CA TRP A 48 -18.71 1.69 14.01
C TRP A 48 -17.30 1.09 13.90
N GLY A 49 -16.53 1.51 12.89
CA GLY A 49 -15.14 1.10 12.67
C GLY A 49 -15.05 -0.31 12.09
N GLY A 50 -15.26 -0.42 10.78
CA GLY A 50 -15.39 -1.64 9.98
C GLY A 50 -14.21 -2.60 10.05
N GLU A 51 -13.76 -3.15 8.91
CA GLU A 51 -12.60 -4.05 8.95
C GLU A 51 -11.34 -3.24 9.32
N GLN A 52 -10.71 -3.56 10.45
CA GLN A 52 -9.53 -2.89 10.96
C GLN A 52 -8.35 -3.87 10.99
N VAL A 53 -7.31 -3.56 10.21
CA VAL A 53 -6.03 -4.28 10.25
C VAL A 53 -5.08 -3.51 11.15
N ILE A 54 -4.77 -4.07 12.32
CA ILE A 54 -3.79 -3.49 13.24
C ILE A 54 -2.44 -4.16 13.00
N ALA A 55 -1.46 -3.40 12.52
CA ALA A 55 -0.07 -3.85 12.40
C ALA A 55 0.73 -3.50 13.67
N GLY A 56 1.64 -4.40 14.07
CA GLY A 56 2.57 -4.15 15.18
C GLY A 56 3.67 -3.14 14.81
N PRO A 57 4.43 -2.64 15.79
CA PRO A 57 5.51 -1.70 15.54
C PRO A 57 6.66 -2.38 14.80
N MET A 58 7.34 -1.61 13.96
CA MET A 58 8.56 -2.01 13.28
C MET A 58 9.71 -1.14 13.79
N LEU A 59 10.81 -1.76 14.22
CA LEU A 59 12.01 -1.05 14.62
C LEU A 59 12.98 -0.97 13.44
N MET A 60 13.44 0.24 13.11
CA MET A 60 14.50 0.48 12.13
C MET A 60 15.80 0.80 12.88
N ILE A 61 16.84 -0.01 12.68
CA ILE A 61 18.16 0.22 13.27
C ILE A 61 19.12 0.67 12.16
N PRO A 62 19.60 1.93 12.17
CA PRO A 62 20.60 2.40 11.23
C PRO A 62 21.96 1.76 11.54
N VAL A 63 22.69 1.35 10.50
CA VAL A 63 24.03 0.76 10.64
C VAL A 63 25.04 1.63 9.90
N GLU A 64 26.07 2.06 10.62
CA GLU A 64 27.22 2.76 10.06
C GLU A 64 28.42 1.82 10.07
N GLU A 65 29.16 1.75 8.96
CA GLU A 65 30.39 0.97 8.87
C GLU A 65 31.54 1.90 8.48
N THR A 66 32.62 1.85 9.26
CA THR A 66 33.86 2.54 8.90
C THR A 66 34.66 1.66 7.95
N VAL A 67 34.61 1.97 6.65
CA VAL A 67 35.41 1.31 5.64
C VAL A 67 36.74 2.03 5.46
N GLU A 68 37.83 1.28 5.39
CA GLU A 68 39.13 1.83 5.01
C GLU A 68 39.16 2.01 3.50
N ARG A 69 39.05 3.27 3.05
CA ARG A 69 39.18 3.63 1.64
C ARG A 69 40.61 4.07 1.38
N THR A 70 41.33 3.27 0.61
CA THR A 70 42.67 3.62 0.14
C THR A 70 42.54 4.65 -0.97
N GLU A 71 42.87 5.89 -0.66
CA GLU A 71 42.91 6.99 -1.63
C GLU A 71 44.37 7.29 -1.99
N ARG A 72 44.63 7.50 -3.28
CA ARG A 72 45.98 7.83 -3.78
C ARG A 72 46.12 9.34 -3.76
N GLU A 73 46.75 9.88 -2.73
CA GLU A 73 47.10 11.30 -2.67
C GLU A 73 48.53 11.48 -3.20
N ALA A 74 48.75 12.49 -4.06
CA ALA A 74 50.09 12.85 -4.52
C ALA A 74 50.82 13.54 -3.35
N VAL A 75 52.08 13.14 -3.09
CA VAL A 75 52.88 13.74 -2.02
C VAL A 75 53.24 15.17 -2.42
N VAL A 76 52.83 16.15 -1.61
CA VAL A 76 53.18 17.57 -1.74
C VAL A 76 54.23 17.92 -0.69
N ASP A 77 55.32 18.56 -1.11
CA ASP A 77 56.43 18.95 -0.24
C ASP A 77 56.01 20.08 0.74
N PRO A 78 56.19 19.95 2.07
CA PRO A 78 55.68 20.91 3.06
C PRO A 78 56.23 22.34 2.96
N GLU A 79 57.30 22.60 2.19
CA GLU A 79 57.92 23.92 2.10
C GLU A 79 57.60 24.70 0.81
N SER A 80 57.21 24.05 -0.29
CA SER A 80 56.99 24.71 -1.59
C SER A 80 55.59 24.53 -2.19
N GLY A 81 54.78 23.60 -1.68
CA GLY A 81 53.43 23.36 -2.20
C GLY A 81 53.38 22.69 -3.58
N GLU A 82 54.51 22.22 -4.11
CA GLU A 82 54.60 21.53 -5.39
C GLU A 82 54.53 20.00 -5.22
N ILE A 83 54.01 19.32 -6.25
CA ILE A 83 53.92 17.87 -6.29
C ILE A 83 55.33 17.29 -6.43
N VAL A 84 55.75 16.40 -5.53
CA VAL A 84 57.07 15.75 -5.63
C VAL A 84 57.03 14.78 -6.82
N LEU A 85 57.81 15.06 -7.86
CA LEU A 85 57.97 14.22 -9.04
C LEU A 85 59.16 13.26 -8.81
N ASP A 86 58.98 11.97 -9.10
CA ASP A 86 60.09 11.00 -9.15
C ASP A 86 61.01 11.31 -10.35
N ALA A 87 62.21 10.71 -10.40
CA ALA A 87 63.27 10.98 -11.38
C ALA A 87 62.85 10.84 -12.87
N ASP A 88 61.70 10.20 -13.12
CA ASP A 88 61.09 10.00 -14.44
C ASP A 88 59.92 10.98 -14.73
N GLY A 89 59.71 12.00 -13.91
CA GLY A 89 58.70 13.05 -14.13
C GLY A 89 57.26 12.64 -13.80
N SER A 90 57.05 11.59 -13.02
CA SER A 90 55.72 11.17 -12.55
C SER A 90 55.51 11.53 -11.07
N PRO A 91 54.31 11.99 -10.67
CA PRO A 91 54.05 12.41 -9.30
C PRO A 91 54.10 11.23 -8.35
N ARG A 92 54.88 11.37 -7.26
CA ARG A 92 55.07 10.36 -6.24
C ARG A 92 53.75 10.14 -5.50
N GLN A 93 53.11 9.01 -5.75
CA GLN A 93 51.80 8.69 -5.18
C GLN A 93 51.98 8.02 -3.82
N ARG A 94 51.44 8.62 -2.75
CA ARG A 94 51.30 7.95 -1.45
C ARG A 94 49.90 7.37 -1.35
N GLN A 95 49.82 6.07 -1.12
CA GLN A 95 48.56 5.44 -0.74
C GLN A 95 48.26 5.84 0.70
N VAL A 96 47.26 6.69 0.90
CA VAL A 96 46.78 7.08 2.23
C VAL A 96 45.51 6.29 2.49
N THR A 97 45.53 5.45 3.52
CA THR A 97 44.35 4.69 3.95
C THR A 97 43.50 5.60 4.82
N ARG A 98 42.41 6.14 4.27
CA ARG A 98 41.48 6.98 5.02
C ARG A 98 40.29 6.14 5.47
N LYS A 99 40.01 6.13 6.77
CA LYS A 99 38.79 5.56 7.34
C LYS A 99 37.61 6.46 6.98
N VAL A 100 36.71 5.98 6.13
CA VAL A 100 35.49 6.69 5.72
C VAL A 100 34.30 5.94 6.31
N THR A 101 33.49 6.62 7.11
CA THR A 101 32.23 6.06 7.62
C THR A 101 31.19 6.10 6.50
N VAL A 102 30.66 4.95 6.13
CA VAL A 102 29.62 4.79 5.12
C VAL A 102 28.36 4.24 5.79
N THR A 103 27.22 4.89 5.53
CA THR A 103 25.91 4.42 5.97
C THR A 103 25.48 3.24 5.10
N ARG A 104 25.14 2.10 5.71
CA ARG A 104 24.56 0.93 5.01
C ARG A 104 23.03 0.90 5.13
N ASP A 105 22.41 0.00 4.39
CA ASP A 105 20.96 -0.25 4.46
C ASP A 105 20.54 -0.61 5.89
N PRO A 106 19.46 0.01 6.41
CA PRO A 106 19.02 -0.22 7.79
C PRO A 106 18.43 -1.62 7.96
N ILE A 107 18.56 -2.16 9.18
CA ILE A 107 17.97 -3.45 9.55
C ILE A 107 16.57 -3.21 10.12
N TYR A 108 15.59 -3.94 9.60
CA TYR A 108 14.21 -3.94 10.10
C TYR A 108 14.01 -5.10 11.06
N VAL A 109 13.58 -4.80 12.29
CA VAL A 109 13.37 -5.79 13.35
C VAL A 109 11.94 -5.72 13.84
N TYR A 110 11.31 -6.89 13.96
CA TYR A 110 10.03 -7.06 14.64
C TYR A 110 10.28 -7.54 16.08
N PRO A 111 9.59 -6.97 17.08
CA PRO A 111 9.77 -7.39 18.46
C PRO A 111 9.23 -8.81 18.67
N GLY A 112 9.94 -9.63 19.46
CA GLY A 112 9.46 -10.96 19.88
C GLY A 112 8.32 -10.90 20.92
N ARG A 113 8.22 -9.78 21.66
CA ARG A 113 7.13 -9.48 22.59
C ARG A 113 6.78 -8.00 22.49
N PHE A 114 5.48 -7.70 22.41
CA PHE A 114 4.97 -6.34 22.33
C PHE A 114 3.85 -6.16 23.37
N ASP A 115 4.14 -5.41 24.44
CA ASP A 115 3.17 -5.06 25.48
C ASP A 115 2.60 -3.67 25.16
N VAL A 116 1.28 -3.57 25.01
CA VAL A 116 0.57 -2.32 24.71
C VAL A 116 -0.62 -2.13 25.63
N ALA A 117 -0.80 -0.90 26.10
CA ALA A 117 -2.02 -0.43 26.74
C ALA A 117 -2.75 0.53 25.80
N ILE A 118 -3.95 0.16 25.35
CA ILE A 118 -4.85 1.03 24.58
C ILE A 118 -5.97 1.46 25.52
N ASP A 119 -6.22 2.76 25.59
CA ASP A 119 -7.41 3.32 26.24
C ASP A 119 -8.40 3.77 25.15
N THR A 120 -9.66 3.35 25.26
CA THR A 120 -10.69 3.64 24.26
C THR A 120 -11.71 4.60 24.86
N GLN A 121 -11.81 5.80 24.30
CA GLN A 121 -12.88 6.74 24.68
C GLN A 121 -14.13 6.48 23.83
N THR A 122 -15.18 5.93 24.45
CA THR A 122 -16.47 5.75 23.78
C THR A 122 -17.21 7.08 23.67
N GLN A 123 -17.45 7.56 22.45
CA GLN A 123 -18.32 8.71 22.20
C GLN A 123 -19.77 8.23 21.95
N ILE A 124 -20.66 8.45 22.91
CA ILE A 124 -22.10 8.20 22.71
C ILE A 124 -22.68 9.36 21.90
N ARG A 125 -22.92 9.13 20.60
CA ARG A 125 -23.64 10.09 19.75
C ARG A 125 -25.14 9.80 19.80
N HIS A 126 -25.91 10.71 20.37
CA HIS A 126 -27.37 10.66 20.27
C HIS A 126 -27.77 11.02 18.84
N ARG A 127 -28.23 10.03 18.07
CA ARG A 127 -28.92 10.29 16.80
C ARG A 127 -30.32 10.80 17.12
N GLY A 128 -30.67 11.95 16.54
CA GLY A 128 -32.00 12.52 16.66
C GLY A 128 -33.05 11.51 16.19
N ILE A 129 -34.12 11.42 16.98
CA ILE A 129 -35.42 10.89 16.58
C ILE A 129 -36.01 11.71 15.43
#